data_AF-A0AAP5BQJ8-F1
#
_entry.id   AF-A0AAP5BQJ8-F1
#
_cell.length_a   1.000
_cell.length_b   1.000
_cell.length_c   1.000
_cell.angle_alpha   90.00
_cell.angle_beta   90.00
_cell.angle_gamma   90.00
#
_symmetry.space_group_name_H-M   'P 1'
#
loop_
_entity.id
_entity.type
_entity.pdbx_description
1 polymer ?
#
loop_
_entity_poly.entity_id
_entity_poly.type
_entity_poly.pdbx_seq_one_letter_code
_entity_poly.pdbx_strand_id
1 'polypeptide(L)'
;MADEIQAQIAQVSLVIGVLSGKDSSQWVLFELGIAAALGRRILLITPPDAEPIPFSPRHMLVLRVAPDNEEAIGFALDQILSAPERMIDDKSSQRKASRGLGEKADELWGSLEHSLAVNDWKGVENVVSEALKYSDTDVVVTSPRRDKGADFAVWSDLLETLVGNPLLVEVKSRIRRREDALRITNQIAAYVSGSGSQWALLLYGEGPDPDSNWWAQTSPNVLVLPLKSFLEGLRSRTFPELVRDLRNSRVHGSSV
;
A
#
# COMPACT_ATOMS: atom_id res chain seq x y z
N MET A 1 -13.37 34.68 -9.07
CA MET A 1 -12.18 33.97 -8.54
C MET A 1 -12.53 32.58 -8.03
N ALA A 2 -13.43 32.41 -7.05
CA ALA A 2 -13.83 31.08 -6.56
C ALA A 2 -14.44 30.17 -7.66
N ASP A 3 -15.35 30.71 -8.48
CA ASP A 3 -15.97 29.95 -9.60
C ASP A 3 -14.96 29.52 -10.67
N GLU A 4 -13.89 30.30 -10.86
CA GLU A 4 -12.87 30.05 -11.87
C GLU A 4 -11.92 28.93 -11.44
N ILE A 5 -11.54 28.90 -10.15
CA ILE A 5 -10.77 27.81 -9.55
C ILE A 5 -11.59 26.52 -9.56
N GLN A 6 -12.87 26.57 -9.22
CA GLN A 6 -13.74 25.38 -9.28
C GLN A 6 -13.86 24.83 -10.70
N ALA A 7 -13.98 25.70 -11.71
CA ALA A 7 -14.00 25.29 -13.11
C ALA A 7 -12.69 24.61 -13.53
N GLN A 8 -11.54 25.12 -13.06
CA GLN A 8 -10.23 24.50 -13.33
C GLN A 8 -10.10 23.14 -12.63
N ILE A 9 -10.50 23.02 -11.36
CA ILE A 9 -10.50 21.75 -10.61
C ILE A 9 -11.37 20.69 -11.31
N ALA A 10 -12.50 21.10 -11.88
CA ALA A 10 -13.38 20.19 -12.61
C ALA A 10 -12.78 19.63 -13.92
N GLN A 11 -11.73 20.23 -14.45
CA GLN A 11 -11.09 19.80 -15.70
C GLN A 11 -9.86 18.91 -15.50
N VAL A 12 -9.35 18.80 -14.27
CA VAL A 12 -8.16 17.99 -13.98
C VAL A 12 -8.52 16.60 -13.44
N SER A 13 -7.60 15.64 -13.56
CA SER A 13 -7.73 14.28 -13.00
C SER A 13 -7.07 14.12 -11.63
N LEU A 14 -6.16 15.03 -11.28
CA LEU A 14 -5.39 15.05 -10.04
C LEU A 14 -5.22 16.50 -9.56
N VAL A 15 -5.44 16.73 -8.27
CA VAL A 15 -5.15 17.99 -7.59
C VAL A 15 -4.03 17.74 -6.57
N ILE A 16 -3.02 18.60 -6.55
CA ILE A 16 -1.89 18.50 -5.61
C ILE A 16 -1.92 19.70 -4.68
N GLY A 17 -2.14 19.44 -3.39
CA GLY A 17 -1.99 20.44 -2.35
C GLY A 17 -0.59 20.35 -1.73
N VAL A 18 0.06 21.50 -1.49
CA VAL A 18 1.35 21.57 -0.81
C VAL A 18 1.23 22.51 0.38
N LEU A 19 1.49 21.98 1.57
CA LEU A 19 1.60 22.76 2.80
C LEU A 19 3.08 23.00 3.07
N SER A 20 3.48 24.25 3.25
CA SER A 20 4.88 24.65 3.41
C SER A 20 5.24 25.13 4.83
N GLY A 21 4.30 25.08 5.78
CA GLY A 21 4.50 25.51 7.16
C GLY A 21 3.61 24.76 8.16
N LYS A 22 3.80 25.03 9.45
CA LYS A 22 3.02 24.43 10.56
C LYS A 22 1.56 24.85 10.54
N ASP A 23 1.29 26.06 10.10
CA ASP A 23 -0.07 26.52 9.85
C ASP A 23 -0.51 25.96 8.50
N SER A 24 -1.36 24.92 8.53
CA SER A 24 -2.04 24.44 7.34
C SER A 24 -2.76 25.62 6.69
N SER A 25 -2.39 25.99 5.46
CA SER A 25 -3.11 27.04 4.74
C SER A 25 -4.56 26.59 4.58
N GLN A 26 -5.46 27.21 5.36
CA GLN A 26 -6.89 26.87 5.36
C GLN A 26 -7.50 26.98 3.95
N TRP A 27 -6.91 27.84 3.11
CA TRP A 27 -7.25 27.98 1.68
C TRP A 27 -6.94 26.72 0.87
N VAL A 28 -5.75 26.13 1.06
CA VAL A 28 -5.39 24.87 0.40
C VAL A 28 -6.36 23.78 0.82
N LEU A 29 -6.64 23.64 2.12
CA LEU A 29 -7.59 22.64 2.62
C LEU A 29 -9.01 22.86 2.09
N PHE A 30 -9.44 24.12 1.94
CA PHE A 30 -10.74 24.46 1.36
C PHE A 30 -10.83 24.05 -0.12
N GLU A 31 -9.82 24.36 -0.93
CA GLU A 31 -9.75 23.96 -2.34
C GLU A 31 -9.67 22.45 -2.51
N LEU A 32 -8.94 21.76 -1.63
CA LEU A 32 -8.92 20.30 -1.58
C LEU A 32 -10.30 19.74 -1.21
N GLY A 33 -11.06 20.41 -0.34
CA GLY A 33 -12.45 20.06 -0.06
C GLY A 33 -13.34 20.14 -1.31
N ILE A 34 -13.17 21.17 -2.13
CA ILE A 34 -13.86 21.30 -3.43
C ILE A 34 -13.44 20.17 -4.38
N ALA A 35 -12.14 19.89 -4.48
CA ALA A 35 -11.62 18.80 -5.29
C ALA A 35 -12.21 17.45 -4.87
N ALA A 36 -12.31 17.19 -3.56
CA ALA A 36 -12.90 15.98 -3.01
C ALA A 36 -14.40 15.89 -3.36
N ALA A 37 -15.14 16.99 -3.22
CA ALA A 37 -16.56 17.04 -3.59
C ALA A 37 -16.80 16.80 -5.09
N LEU A 38 -15.83 17.16 -5.93
CA LEU A 38 -15.85 16.91 -7.37
C LEU A 38 -15.30 15.52 -7.76
N GLY A 39 -15.03 14.64 -6.78
CA GLY A 39 -14.53 13.29 -7.01
C GLY A 39 -13.10 13.24 -7.57
N ARG A 40 -12.31 14.30 -7.37
CA ARG A 40 -10.94 14.38 -7.89
C ARG A 40 -9.98 13.64 -6.98
N ARG A 41 -8.95 13.05 -7.58
CA ARG A 41 -7.83 12.48 -6.83
C ARG A 41 -7.06 13.62 -6.19
N ILE A 42 -6.67 13.45 -4.94
CA ILE A 42 -5.89 14.44 -4.21
C ILE A 42 -4.59 13.81 -3.74
N LEU A 43 -3.48 14.47 -4.05
CA LEU A 43 -2.21 14.27 -3.36
C LEU A 43 -1.96 15.50 -2.48
N LEU A 44 -1.78 15.29 -1.19
CA LEU A 44 -1.46 16.34 -0.25
C LEU A 44 -0.06 16.13 0.30
N ILE A 45 0.85 17.05 -0.01
CA ILE A 45 2.21 17.08 0.52
C ILE A 45 2.24 18.00 1.73
N THR A 46 2.71 17.49 2.86
CA THR A 46 2.78 18.23 4.11
C THR A 46 4.10 17.95 4.83
N PRO A 47 4.62 18.88 5.66
CA PRO A 47 5.84 18.65 6.41
C PRO A 47 5.73 17.42 7.31
N PRO A 48 6.84 16.70 7.57
CA PRO A 48 6.83 15.51 8.43
C PRO A 48 6.23 15.75 9.82
N ASP A 49 6.42 16.96 10.37
CA ASP A 49 5.98 17.40 11.69
C ASP A 49 4.63 18.15 11.69
N ALA A 50 3.94 18.19 10.54
CA ALA A 50 2.64 18.86 10.46
C ALA A 50 1.58 18.18 11.32
N GLU A 51 0.60 18.94 11.79
CA GLU A 51 -0.50 18.36 12.57
C GLU A 51 -1.28 17.30 11.77
N PRO A 52 -1.90 16.32 12.46
CA PRO A 52 -2.87 15.41 11.84
C PRO A 52 -3.99 16.22 11.19
N ILE A 53 -4.25 15.95 9.91
CA ILE A 53 -5.37 16.58 9.23
C ILE A 53 -6.63 15.91 9.80
N PRO A 54 -7.61 16.66 10.34
CA PRO A 54 -8.74 16.08 11.06
C PRO A 54 -9.71 15.27 10.17
N PHE A 55 -9.44 15.22 8.86
CA PHE A 55 -10.24 14.55 7.86
C PHE A 55 -9.29 13.97 6.82
N SER A 56 -9.30 12.64 6.67
CA SER A 56 -8.73 11.97 5.49
C SER A 56 -9.91 11.56 4.63
N PRO A 57 -10.35 12.40 3.67
CA PRO A 57 -11.36 11.95 2.71
C PRO A 57 -10.80 10.75 1.95
N ARG A 58 -11.65 9.77 1.64
CA ARG A 58 -11.32 8.47 0.98
C ARG A 58 -10.59 8.57 -0.37
N HIS A 59 -10.26 9.79 -0.82
CA HIS A 59 -9.70 10.15 -2.12
C HIS A 59 -8.40 10.96 -2.01
N MET A 60 -7.83 11.07 -0.80
CA MET A 60 -6.64 11.87 -0.53
C MET A 60 -5.47 10.99 -0.08
N LEU A 61 -4.41 11.00 -0.87
CA LEU A 61 -3.10 10.49 -0.50
C LEU A 61 -2.35 11.59 0.25
N VAL A 62 -2.02 11.37 1.53
CA VAL A 62 -1.30 12.36 2.34
C VAL A 62 0.16 11.97 2.48
N LEU A 63 1.03 12.73 1.84
CA LEU A 63 2.47 12.56 1.86
C LEU A 63 3.12 13.47 2.90
N ARG A 64 3.69 12.88 3.96
CA ARG A 64 4.36 13.61 5.06
C ARG A 64 5.87 13.68 4.85
N VAL A 65 6.31 14.53 3.94
CA VAL A 65 7.73 14.64 3.56
C VAL A 65 8.16 16.09 3.38
N ALA A 66 9.46 16.32 3.47
CA ALA A 66 10.03 17.60 3.05
C ALA A 66 9.79 17.78 1.53
N PRO A 67 9.41 18.99 1.07
CA PRO A 67 9.03 19.24 -0.32
C PRO A 67 10.17 19.06 -1.33
N ASP A 68 11.41 18.97 -0.85
CA ASP A 68 12.62 18.67 -1.64
C ASP A 68 12.92 17.17 -1.74
N ASN A 69 12.13 16.30 -1.10
CA ASN A 69 12.27 14.85 -1.21
C ASN A 69 11.67 14.33 -2.54
N GLU A 70 12.40 14.59 -3.63
CA GLU A 70 12.01 14.22 -4.99
C GLU A 70 11.70 12.72 -5.15
N GLU A 71 12.44 11.85 -4.44
CA GLU A 71 12.24 10.40 -4.52
C GLU A 71 10.88 9.99 -3.96
N ALA A 72 10.53 10.43 -2.75
CA ALA A 72 9.26 10.10 -2.13
C ALA A 72 8.07 10.72 -2.89
N ILE A 73 8.23 11.97 -3.35
CA ILE A 73 7.21 12.65 -4.16
C ILE A 73 7.01 11.93 -5.49
N GLY A 74 8.09 11.59 -6.18
CA GLY A 74 8.06 10.84 -7.44
C GLY A 74 7.39 9.48 -7.28
N PHE A 75 7.71 8.76 -6.21
CA PHE A 75 7.07 7.50 -5.89
C PHE A 75 5.57 7.67 -5.65
N ALA A 76 5.15 8.63 -4.81
CA ALA A 76 3.74 8.89 -4.53
C ALA A 76 2.96 9.29 -5.80
N LEU A 77 3.59 10.06 -6.70
CA LEU A 77 3.04 10.41 -8.01
C LEU A 77 2.87 9.18 -8.90
N ASP A 78 3.89 8.32 -8.99
CA ASP A 78 3.81 7.07 -9.74
C ASP A 78 2.65 6.19 -9.22
N GLN A 79 2.48 6.12 -7.90
CA GLN A 79 1.38 5.39 -7.27
C GLN A 79 0.01 5.99 -7.61
N ILE A 80 -0.19 7.29 -7.40
CA ILE A 80 -1.51 7.91 -7.60
C ILE A 80 -1.90 7.99 -9.08
N LEU A 81 -0.94 8.13 -10.00
CA LEU A 81 -1.20 8.17 -11.44
C LEU A 81 -1.46 6.77 -12.02
N SER A 82 -0.79 5.75 -11.48
CA SER A 82 -1.00 4.37 -11.90
C SER A 82 -2.28 3.76 -11.31
N ALA A 83 -2.86 4.38 -10.27
CA ALA A 83 -4.18 4.02 -9.79
C ALA A 83 -5.24 4.22 -10.92
N PRO A 84 -6.19 3.31 -11.09
CA PRO A 84 -7.32 3.51 -11.99
C PRO A 84 -8.15 4.71 -11.53
N GLU A 85 -8.86 5.37 -12.47
CA GLU A 85 -9.88 6.35 -12.13
C GLU A 85 -10.98 5.62 -11.36
N ARG A 86 -10.94 5.68 -10.02
CA ARG A 86 -12.01 5.16 -9.18
C ARG A 86 -13.25 5.99 -9.46
N MET A 87 -14.11 5.49 -10.36
CA MET A 87 -15.49 5.95 -10.41
C MET A 87 -16.07 5.75 -9.01
N ILE A 88 -16.75 6.77 -8.49
CA ILE A 88 -17.53 6.71 -7.26
C ILE A 88 -18.66 5.70 -7.51
N ASP A 89 -18.35 4.41 -7.42
CA ASP A 89 -19.35 3.36 -7.52
C ASP A 89 -19.79 3.10 -6.07
N ASP A 90 -20.97 3.63 -5.72
CA ASP A 90 -21.75 3.32 -4.49
C ASP A 90 -22.01 1.81 -4.26
N LYS A 91 -21.46 0.95 -5.15
CA LYS A 91 -21.59 -0.50 -5.18
C LYS A 91 -20.65 -1.24 -4.23
N SER A 92 -19.82 -0.56 -3.45
CA SER A 92 -19.08 -1.21 -2.35
C SER A 92 -20.04 -1.86 -1.33
N SER A 93 -21.30 -1.44 -1.28
CA SER A 93 -22.36 -2.05 -0.46
C SER A 93 -22.94 -3.37 -1.00
N GLN A 94 -22.61 -3.80 -2.23
CA GLN A 94 -23.17 -5.00 -2.86
C GLN A 94 -22.14 -6.10 -3.19
N ARG A 95 -20.92 -6.03 -2.66
CA ARG A 95 -19.99 -7.16 -2.83
C ARG A 95 -20.54 -8.39 -2.13
N LYS A 96 -20.95 -9.40 -2.93
CA LYS A 96 -21.22 -10.76 -2.48
C LYS A 96 -20.12 -11.15 -1.49
N ALA A 97 -20.50 -11.69 -0.33
CA ALA A 97 -19.58 -12.16 0.71
C ALA A 97 -18.31 -12.74 0.08
N SER A 98 -17.22 -11.98 0.11
CA SER A 98 -16.00 -12.38 -0.58
C SER A 98 -15.43 -13.58 0.14
N ARG A 99 -15.21 -14.62 -0.66
CA ARG A 99 -14.60 -15.86 -0.19
C ARG A 99 -13.11 -15.75 -0.51
N GLY A 100 -12.26 -16.35 0.33
CA GLY A 100 -10.85 -16.52 -0.01
C GLY A 100 -10.67 -17.26 -1.34
N LEU A 101 -9.42 -17.36 -1.80
CA LEU A 101 -9.01 -17.96 -3.07
C LEU A 101 -9.53 -19.40 -3.28
N GLY A 102 -9.80 -20.14 -2.21
CA GLY A 102 -10.26 -21.52 -2.29
C GLY A 102 -9.28 -22.40 -3.07
N GLU A 103 -9.77 -23.15 -4.05
CA GLU A 103 -8.95 -24.04 -4.91
C GLU A 103 -7.94 -23.26 -5.77
N LYS A 104 -8.19 -21.97 -6.07
CA LYS A 104 -7.25 -21.12 -6.80
C LYS A 104 -5.92 -20.96 -6.05
N ALA A 105 -5.94 -21.07 -4.72
CA ALA A 105 -4.72 -21.04 -3.91
C ALA A 105 -3.78 -22.22 -4.24
N ASP A 106 -4.32 -23.40 -4.56
CA ASP A 106 -3.52 -24.58 -4.88
C ASP A 106 -2.86 -24.43 -6.27
N GLU A 107 -3.57 -23.88 -7.25
CA GLU A 107 -3.01 -23.56 -8.58
C GLU A 107 -1.87 -22.53 -8.48
N LEU A 108 -2.10 -21.46 -7.70
CA LEU A 108 -1.11 -20.40 -7.48
C LEU A 108 0.09 -20.92 -6.70
N TRP A 109 -0.12 -21.84 -5.75
CA TRP A 109 0.95 -22.50 -5.03
C TRP A 109 1.85 -23.33 -5.95
N GLY A 110 1.28 -24.17 -6.81
CA GLY A 110 2.07 -24.95 -7.77
C GLY A 110 2.85 -24.08 -8.75
N SER A 111 2.26 -22.96 -9.18
CA SER A 111 2.94 -21.96 -10.03
C SER A 111 4.10 -21.28 -9.28
N LEU A 112 3.89 -20.93 -8.02
CA LEU A 112 4.92 -20.33 -7.17
C LEU A 112 6.10 -21.28 -6.95
N GLU A 113 5.84 -22.54 -6.62
CA GLU A 113 6.88 -23.55 -6.42
C GLU A 113 7.73 -23.71 -7.68
N HIS A 114 7.10 -23.76 -8.85
CA HIS A 114 7.81 -23.82 -10.12
C HIS A 114 8.70 -22.58 -10.33
N SER A 115 8.14 -21.38 -10.18
CA SER A 115 8.89 -20.13 -10.37
C SER A 115 10.05 -19.97 -9.38
N LEU A 116 9.87 -20.37 -8.11
CA LEU A 116 10.96 -20.36 -7.12
C LEU A 116 12.06 -21.37 -7.48
N ALA A 117 11.70 -22.56 -7.96
CA ALA A 117 12.67 -23.60 -8.34
C ALA A 117 13.55 -23.19 -9.53
N VAL A 118 12.97 -22.51 -10.53
CA VAL A 118 13.71 -22.04 -11.70
C VAL A 118 14.30 -20.63 -11.54
N ASN A 119 14.18 -20.02 -10.35
CA ASN A 119 14.54 -18.63 -10.06
C ASN A 119 13.89 -17.60 -11.02
N ASP A 120 12.67 -17.88 -11.49
CA ASP A 120 11.89 -16.93 -12.30
C ASP A 120 11.23 -15.89 -11.41
N TRP A 121 11.92 -14.78 -11.23
CA TRP A 121 11.46 -13.65 -10.45
C TRP A 121 10.15 -13.03 -10.97
N LYS A 122 9.98 -12.97 -12.30
CA LYS A 122 8.76 -12.40 -12.90
C LYS A 122 7.55 -13.32 -12.67
N GLY A 123 7.78 -14.63 -12.70
CA GLY A 123 6.77 -15.62 -12.33
C GLY A 123 6.29 -15.47 -10.88
N VAL A 124 7.22 -15.22 -9.95
CA VAL A 124 6.86 -14.94 -8.53
C VAL A 124 6.00 -13.68 -8.41
N GLU A 125 6.40 -12.57 -9.04
CA GLU A 125 5.63 -11.32 -9.07
C GLU A 125 4.22 -11.55 -9.67
N ASN A 126 4.12 -12.33 -10.76
CA ASN A 126 2.84 -12.64 -11.40
C ASN A 126 1.90 -13.42 -10.47
N VAL A 127 2.40 -14.42 -9.74
CA VAL A 127 1.59 -15.19 -8.78
C VAL A 127 1.05 -14.29 -7.68
N VAL A 128 1.87 -13.39 -7.13
CA VAL A 128 1.43 -12.41 -6.11
C VAL A 128 0.38 -11.47 -6.70
N SER A 129 0.60 -10.96 -7.92
CA SER A 129 -0.36 -10.10 -8.61
C SER A 129 -1.72 -10.78 -8.78
N GLU A 130 -1.74 -12.05 -9.23
CA GLU A 130 -2.97 -12.82 -9.36
C GLU A 130 -3.63 -13.06 -8.00
N ALA A 131 -2.87 -13.48 -6.99
CA ALA A 131 -3.40 -13.70 -5.65
C ALA A 131 -4.07 -12.44 -5.09
N LEU A 132 -3.45 -11.27 -5.26
CA LEU A 132 -4.02 -9.98 -4.83
C LEU A 132 -5.29 -9.65 -5.63
N LYS A 133 -5.29 -9.82 -6.95
CA LYS A 133 -6.47 -9.56 -7.80
C LYS A 133 -7.66 -10.46 -7.46
N TYR A 134 -7.42 -11.72 -7.13
CA TYR A 134 -8.47 -12.68 -6.80
C TYR A 134 -8.91 -12.65 -5.32
N SER A 135 -8.22 -11.90 -4.44
CA SER A 135 -8.52 -11.82 -3.01
C SER A 135 -9.35 -10.58 -2.59
N ASP A 136 -10.18 -10.08 -3.51
CA ASP A 136 -11.13 -8.96 -3.33
C ASP A 136 -10.46 -7.64 -2.92
N THR A 137 -9.26 -7.39 -3.44
CA THR A 137 -8.62 -6.08 -3.34
C THR A 137 -9.27 -5.10 -4.32
N ASP A 138 -9.59 -3.89 -3.86
CA ASP A 138 -10.30 -2.90 -4.70
C ASP A 138 -9.50 -2.55 -5.95
N VAL A 139 -8.17 -2.40 -5.79
CA VAL A 139 -7.23 -2.09 -6.86
C VAL A 139 -5.84 -2.59 -6.47
N VAL A 140 -5.17 -3.28 -7.41
CA VAL A 140 -3.75 -3.63 -7.34
C VAL A 140 -3.02 -2.96 -8.48
N VAL A 141 -1.99 -2.17 -8.16
CA VAL A 141 -1.06 -1.61 -9.15
C VAL A 141 0.29 -2.28 -8.96
N THR A 142 0.89 -2.71 -10.07
CA THR A 142 2.28 -3.17 -10.10
C THR A 142 3.18 -2.00 -10.49
N SER A 143 4.30 -1.83 -9.80
CA SER A 143 5.25 -0.78 -10.15
C SER A 143 5.77 -0.99 -11.59
N PRO A 144 5.72 0.03 -12.47
CA PRO A 144 6.25 -0.06 -13.82
C PRO A 144 7.79 -0.08 -13.86
N ARG A 145 8.48 0.26 -12.75
CA ARG A 145 9.94 0.34 -12.68
C ARG A 145 10.48 -0.45 -11.49
N ARG A 146 11.32 -1.45 -11.76
CA ARG A 146 11.94 -2.36 -10.77
C ARG A 146 12.89 -1.70 -9.76
N ASP A 147 13.38 -0.49 -10.04
CA ASP A 147 14.47 0.11 -9.27
C ASP A 147 14.05 1.25 -8.34
N LYS A 148 12.75 1.60 -8.27
CA LYS A 148 12.28 2.73 -7.45
C LYS A 148 10.95 2.41 -6.76
N GLY A 149 11.00 1.75 -5.62
CA GLY A 149 9.85 1.56 -4.73
C GLY A 149 9.33 0.13 -4.61
N ALA A 150 8.15 -0.01 -4.00
CA ALA A 150 7.52 -1.30 -3.76
C ALA A 150 7.03 -1.99 -5.05
N ASP A 151 7.10 -3.33 -5.09
CA ASP A 151 6.63 -4.12 -6.24
C ASP A 151 5.12 -3.93 -6.54
N PHE A 152 4.31 -3.77 -5.49
CA PHE A 152 2.88 -3.48 -5.60
C PHE A 152 2.43 -2.38 -4.65
N ALA A 153 1.37 -1.70 -5.05
CA ALA A 153 0.54 -0.90 -4.16
C ALA A 153 -0.91 -1.39 -4.25
N VAL A 154 -1.49 -1.64 -3.08
CA VAL A 154 -2.87 -2.12 -2.94
C VAL A 154 -3.70 -1.01 -2.33
N TRP A 155 -4.67 -0.51 -3.08
CA TRP A 155 -5.66 0.39 -2.50
C TRP A 155 -6.84 -0.42 -2.05
N SER A 156 -7.22 -0.28 -0.79
CA SER A 156 -8.49 -0.81 -0.31
C SER A 156 -9.09 0.07 0.78
N ASP A 157 -10.39 0.36 0.63
CA ASP A 157 -11.13 1.16 1.61
C ASP A 157 -11.21 0.44 2.96
N LEU A 158 -11.19 -0.91 2.93
CA LEU A 158 -11.16 -1.75 4.13
C LEU A 158 -9.81 -1.70 4.85
N LEU A 159 -8.74 -1.28 4.17
CA LEU A 159 -7.38 -1.17 4.71
C LEU A 159 -7.02 0.23 5.16
N GLU A 160 -7.67 1.28 4.64
CA GLU A 160 -7.33 2.68 4.90
C GLU A 160 -7.22 3.01 6.39
N THR A 161 -8.18 2.57 7.20
CA THR A 161 -8.19 2.81 8.65
C THR A 161 -7.23 1.91 9.45
N LEU A 162 -6.71 0.85 8.83
CA LEU A 162 -5.88 -0.17 9.51
C LEU A 162 -4.39 0.04 9.25
N VAL A 163 -4.04 0.32 7.99
CA VAL A 163 -2.66 0.32 7.50
C VAL A 163 -2.32 1.56 6.65
N GLY A 164 -3.25 2.49 6.50
CA GLY A 164 -3.17 3.58 5.53
C GLY A 164 -3.56 3.10 4.12
N ASN A 165 -3.45 4.00 3.15
CA ASN A 165 -3.85 3.75 1.77
C ASN A 165 -2.94 4.54 0.81
N PRO A 166 -2.19 3.90 -0.11
CA PRO A 166 -2.15 2.45 -0.37
C PRO A 166 -1.41 1.66 0.72
N LEU A 167 -1.61 0.34 0.74
CA LEU A 167 -0.68 -0.60 1.36
C LEU A 167 0.41 -0.95 0.35
N LEU A 168 1.66 -0.68 0.69
CA LEU A 168 2.81 -1.07 -0.14
C LEU A 168 3.16 -2.54 0.09
N VAL A 169 3.42 -3.29 -0.98
CA VAL A 169 3.83 -4.69 -0.91
C VAL A 169 5.14 -4.88 -1.66
N GLU A 170 6.15 -5.37 -0.96
CA GLU A 170 7.44 -5.75 -1.50
C GLU A 170 7.53 -7.28 -1.54
N VAL A 171 8.08 -7.83 -2.61
CA VAL A 171 8.29 -9.25 -2.76
C VAL A 171 9.80 -9.54 -2.84
N LYS A 172 10.21 -10.67 -2.27
CA LYS A 172 11.59 -11.18 -2.38
C LYS A 172 11.60 -12.68 -2.57
N SER A 173 12.31 -13.19 -3.57
CA SER A 173 12.41 -14.64 -3.74
C SER A 173 13.13 -15.32 -2.56
N ARG A 174 14.17 -14.66 -2.01
CA ARG A 174 14.96 -15.22 -0.91
C ARG A 174 15.58 -14.15 0.00
N ILE A 175 15.63 -14.45 1.30
CA ILE A 175 16.32 -13.67 2.34
C ILE A 175 17.29 -14.61 3.07
N ARG A 176 18.59 -14.46 2.79
CA ARG A 176 19.61 -15.41 3.29
C ARG A 176 20.31 -14.96 4.57
N ARG A 177 20.38 -13.65 4.81
CA ARG A 177 21.14 -13.07 5.91
C ARG A 177 20.29 -12.09 6.70
N ARG A 178 20.58 -11.95 7.99
CA ARG A 178 19.87 -11.01 8.85
C ARG A 178 20.09 -9.56 8.41
N GLU A 179 21.27 -9.25 7.90
CA GLU A 179 21.59 -7.94 7.34
C GLU A 179 20.73 -7.62 6.10
N ASP A 180 20.40 -8.63 5.29
CA ASP A 180 19.50 -8.44 4.14
C ASP A 180 18.08 -8.09 4.62
N ALA A 181 17.57 -8.80 5.63
CA ALA A 181 16.27 -8.52 6.24
C ALA A 181 16.19 -7.08 6.80
N LEU A 182 17.22 -6.65 7.54
CA LEU A 182 17.31 -5.28 8.05
C LEU A 182 17.35 -4.25 6.92
N ARG A 183 18.18 -4.47 5.90
CA ARG A 183 18.30 -3.54 4.76
C ARG A 183 16.98 -3.40 4.01
N ILE A 184 16.32 -4.51 3.69
CA ILE A 184 15.04 -4.51 2.96
C ILE A 184 13.97 -3.79 3.77
N THR A 185 13.82 -4.12 5.06
CA THR A 185 12.78 -3.50 5.90
C THR A 185 13.03 -2.01 6.15
N ASN A 186 14.29 -1.57 6.26
CA ASN A 186 14.61 -0.15 6.33
C ASN A 186 14.31 0.59 5.03
N GLN A 187 14.59 -0.01 3.88
CA GLN A 187 14.23 0.53 2.57
C GLN A 187 12.71 0.68 2.43
N ILE A 188 11.95 -0.36 2.79
CA ILE A 188 10.48 -0.32 2.77
C ILE A 188 9.96 0.76 3.74
N ALA A 189 10.52 0.87 4.94
CA ALA A 189 10.11 1.86 5.93
C ALA A 189 10.33 3.31 5.46
N ALA A 190 11.38 3.56 4.66
CA ALA A 190 11.61 4.85 4.02
C ALA A 190 10.47 5.17 3.04
N TYR A 191 10.01 4.19 2.25
CA TYR A 191 8.87 4.37 1.35
C TYR A 191 7.57 4.60 2.10
N VAL A 192 7.29 3.86 3.18
CA VAL A 192 6.10 4.04 4.03
C VAL A 192 6.03 5.47 4.60
N SER A 193 7.15 5.95 5.13
CA SER A 193 7.25 7.31 5.66
C SER A 193 6.99 8.38 4.57
N GLY A 194 7.25 8.02 3.32
CA GLY A 194 7.10 8.85 2.13
C GLY A 194 5.96 8.45 1.20
N SER A 195 4.91 7.77 1.65
CA SER A 195 3.79 7.40 0.78
C SER A 195 2.40 7.60 1.39
N GLY A 196 2.30 8.11 2.62
CA GLY A 196 1.03 8.16 3.35
C GLY A 196 0.51 6.81 3.82
N SER A 197 1.18 5.73 3.42
CA SER A 197 1.03 4.40 4.01
C SER A 197 1.48 4.46 5.47
N GLN A 198 0.76 3.79 6.36
CA GLN A 198 1.21 3.64 7.75
C GLN A 198 1.98 2.34 7.92
N TRP A 199 1.71 1.37 7.06
CA TRP A 199 2.36 0.06 7.05
C TRP A 199 2.73 -0.36 5.62
N ALA A 200 3.63 -1.35 5.54
CA ALA A 200 3.92 -2.11 4.34
C ALA A 200 3.93 -3.61 4.62
N LEU A 201 3.88 -4.42 3.58
CA LEU A 201 3.95 -5.87 3.62
C LEU A 201 5.17 -6.37 2.84
N LEU A 202 6.06 -7.10 3.50
CA LEU A 202 7.14 -7.84 2.89
C LEU A 202 6.72 -9.31 2.72
N LEU A 203 6.63 -9.75 1.47
CA LEU A 203 6.42 -11.15 1.10
C LEU A 203 7.73 -11.79 0.68
N TYR A 204 7.99 -13.02 1.11
CA TYR A 204 9.23 -13.71 0.71
C TYR A 204 9.08 -15.21 0.47
N GLY A 205 9.84 -15.75 -0.49
CA GLY A 205 9.81 -17.18 -0.83
C GLY A 205 10.55 -18.03 0.20
N GLU A 206 11.87 -17.90 0.27
CA GLU A 206 12.73 -18.62 1.21
C GLU A 206 13.39 -17.65 2.18
N GLY A 207 13.30 -17.89 3.49
CA GLY A 207 13.84 -16.98 4.50
C GLY A 207 13.59 -17.48 5.92
N PRO A 208 13.93 -16.67 6.93
CA PRO A 208 13.71 -17.04 8.33
C PRO A 208 12.21 -17.09 8.65
N ASP A 209 11.86 -17.75 9.75
CA ASP A 209 10.49 -17.74 10.28
C ASP A 209 10.07 -16.30 10.68
N PRO A 210 8.82 -15.85 10.39
CA PRO A 210 8.32 -14.53 10.80
C PRO A 210 8.41 -14.24 12.30
N ASP A 211 8.32 -15.26 13.15
CA ASP A 211 8.38 -15.13 14.61
C ASP A 211 9.83 -15.21 15.14
N SER A 212 10.82 -15.39 14.25
CA SER A 212 12.23 -15.43 14.64
C SER A 212 12.75 -14.06 15.10
N ASN A 213 13.82 -14.09 15.89
CA ASN A 213 14.50 -12.87 16.38
C ASN A 213 15.16 -12.02 15.26
N TRP A 214 15.15 -12.47 14.01
CA TRP A 214 15.65 -11.68 12.87
C TRP A 214 14.83 -10.40 12.70
N TRP A 215 13.53 -10.47 12.92
CA TRP A 215 12.56 -9.39 12.72
C TRP A 215 12.35 -8.51 13.96
N ALA A 216 12.97 -8.85 15.08
CA ALA A 216 12.88 -8.05 16.31
C ALA A 216 13.50 -6.66 16.16
N GLN A 217 14.48 -6.51 15.26
CA GLN A 217 15.19 -5.24 15.01
C GLN A 217 14.73 -4.53 13.72
N THR A 218 13.76 -5.09 13.00
CA THR A 218 13.22 -4.45 11.78
C THR A 218 12.15 -3.42 12.12
N SER A 219 11.86 -2.53 11.17
CA SER A 219 10.84 -1.49 11.35
C SER A 219 9.50 -2.07 11.85
N PRO A 220 8.86 -1.46 12.86
CA PRO A 220 7.62 -1.98 13.44
C PRO A 220 6.45 -1.92 12.45
N ASN A 221 6.51 -1.03 11.46
CA ASN A 221 5.47 -0.79 10.47
C ASN A 221 5.61 -1.65 9.20
N VAL A 222 6.47 -2.68 9.24
CA VAL A 222 6.60 -3.65 8.14
C VAL A 222 6.07 -5.00 8.62
N LEU A 223 4.97 -5.43 8.02
CA LEU A 223 4.43 -6.77 8.16
C LEU A 223 5.28 -7.73 7.33
N VAL A 224 5.55 -8.92 7.85
CA VAL A 224 6.45 -9.89 7.22
C VAL A 224 5.72 -11.22 7.10
N LEU A 225 5.67 -11.80 5.91
CA LEU A 225 4.95 -13.05 5.67
C LEU A 225 5.60 -13.90 4.56
N PRO A 226 5.83 -15.20 4.74
CA PRO A 226 6.27 -16.08 3.68
C PRO A 226 5.19 -16.19 2.60
N LEU A 227 5.59 -16.27 1.33
CA LEU A 227 4.67 -16.40 0.19
C LEU A 227 3.78 -17.64 0.30
N LYS A 228 4.29 -18.72 0.89
CA LYS A 228 3.49 -19.91 1.22
C LYS A 228 2.35 -19.56 2.17
N SER A 229 2.67 -18.97 3.31
CA SER A 229 1.69 -18.58 4.33
C SER A 229 0.73 -17.50 3.83
N PHE A 230 1.17 -16.66 2.90
CA PHE A 230 0.32 -15.71 2.20
C PHE A 230 -0.77 -16.41 1.39
N LEU A 231 -0.41 -17.34 0.50
CA LEU A 231 -1.38 -18.09 -0.31
C LEU A 231 -2.29 -18.98 0.55
N GLU A 232 -1.73 -19.66 1.56
CA GLU A 232 -2.51 -20.44 2.53
C GLU A 232 -3.48 -19.56 3.32
N GLY A 233 -3.04 -18.37 3.74
CA GLY A 233 -3.86 -17.40 4.45
C GLY A 233 -5.02 -16.90 3.59
N LEU A 234 -4.74 -16.59 2.32
CA LEU A 234 -5.74 -16.18 1.34
C LEU A 234 -6.66 -17.30 0.89
N ARG A 235 -6.36 -18.58 1.16
CA ARG A 235 -7.23 -19.71 0.82
C ARG A 235 -8.63 -19.56 1.42
N SER A 236 -8.70 -19.13 2.68
CA SER A 236 -9.94 -19.05 3.48
C SER A 236 -10.36 -17.62 3.84
N ARG A 237 -9.45 -16.65 3.71
CA ARG A 237 -9.66 -15.25 4.08
C ARG A 237 -9.46 -14.33 2.90
N THR A 238 -10.06 -13.15 2.99
CA THR A 238 -9.77 -12.04 2.07
C THR A 238 -8.41 -11.41 2.39
N PHE A 239 -7.84 -10.66 1.45
CA PHE A 239 -6.58 -9.96 1.71
C PHE A 239 -6.69 -8.92 2.84
N PRO A 240 -7.75 -8.08 2.92
CA PRO A 240 -7.88 -7.15 4.03
C PRO A 240 -7.96 -7.82 5.41
N GLU A 241 -8.62 -8.97 5.51
CA GLU A 241 -8.67 -9.76 6.75
C GLU A 241 -7.28 -10.29 7.15
N LEU A 242 -6.56 -10.87 6.19
CA LEU A 242 -5.21 -11.36 6.43
C LEU A 242 -4.28 -10.24 6.93
N VAL A 243 -4.30 -9.08 6.29
CA VAL A 243 -3.49 -7.92 6.70
C VAL A 243 -3.88 -7.43 8.10
N ARG A 244 -5.18 -7.37 8.42
CA ARG A 244 -5.67 -7.00 9.75
C ARG A 244 -5.11 -7.92 10.82
N ASP A 245 -5.17 -9.23 10.60
CA ASP A 245 -4.66 -10.24 11.53
C ASP A 245 -3.15 -10.08 11.75
N LEU A 246 -2.37 -9.91 10.67
CA LEU A 246 -0.92 -9.69 10.75
C LEU A 246 -0.57 -8.45 11.57
N ARG A 247 -1.26 -7.33 11.30
CA ARG A 247 -1.06 -6.07 12.02
C ARG A 247 -1.42 -6.22 13.48
N ASN A 248 -2.52 -6.90 13.81
CA ASN A 248 -2.91 -7.16 15.19
C ASN A 248 -1.87 -8.02 15.92
N SER A 249 -1.40 -9.11 15.32
CA SER A 249 -0.33 -9.93 15.91
C SER A 249 0.95 -9.13 16.13
N ARG A 250 1.31 -8.26 15.17
CA ARG A 250 2.52 -7.42 15.26
C ARG A 250 2.42 -6.34 16.34
N VAL A 251 1.26 -5.70 16.49
CA VAL A 251 1.02 -4.64 17.49
C VAL A 251 0.87 -5.21 18.89
N HIS A 252 0.20 -6.35 19.04
CA HIS A 252 -0.06 -6.93 20.35
C HIS A 252 1.10 -7.77 20.88
N GLY A 253 2.04 -8.17 20.01
CA GLY A 253 3.12 -9.09 20.34
C GLY A 253 2.54 -10.46 20.65
N SER A 254 2.94 -11.50 19.93
CA SER A 254 2.46 -12.87 20.12
C SER A 254 2.36 -13.21 21.61
N SER A 255 1.14 -13.17 22.15
CA SER A 255 0.83 -13.52 23.52
C SER A 255 0.45 -14.99 23.53
N VAL A 256 1.46 -15.84 23.38
CA VAL A 256 1.45 -17.24 23.86
C VAL A 256 2.88 -17.62 24.23
#